data_AF-A0A139L8U4-F1
#
_entry.id   AF-A0A139L8U4-F1
#
_cell.length_a   1.000
_cell.length_b   1.000
_cell.length_c   1.000
_cell.angle_alpha   90.00
_cell.angle_beta   90.00
_cell.angle_gamma   90.00
#
_symmetry.space_group_name_H-M   'P 1'
#
loop_
_entity.id
_entity.type
_entity.pdbx_description
1 polymer ?
#
loop_
_entity_poly.entity_id
_entity_poly.type
_entity_poly.pdbx_seq_one_letter_code
_entity_poly.pdbx_strand_id
1 'polypeptide(L)'
;MLGFSEEDVRQMLQYYKDAGQHNGDIEAMIADMKPWYDNYCFAKDRLDSDPKMFNCDMVLYYLQHYINGGKAPEQMIDPNTRTDYNKMKKLIQLDRLDGDRKGVLRRIAEEGQIVANLVTTFPARDIIKPEIFPSLLFYYGMLTIVGTDGQRPVLGIPNNNVRKQFYDFMLEEYQEKHSINLERLMDQFDAMAYKGEWRSGLEFIARAYKENSAVRSAIEGERNLQGFFTAYLSICNYYLVAPEMELNHGFCDLFLMADLTHYAVAHSYIIELKYLAVKDSDSKAEAQWQDAVNQIRLYAAAPRVEQLRQGTQLHCIIMQFRGCELERAEEVQV
;
A
#
# COMPACT_ATOMS: atom_id res chain seq x y z
N MET A 1 -22.06 -8.41 2.66
CA MET A 1 -21.41 -8.62 1.36
C MET A 1 -21.10 -10.10 1.21
N LEU A 2 -21.28 -10.62 0.01
CA LEU A 2 -20.87 -11.97 -0.38
C LEU A 2 -19.57 -11.84 -1.18
N GLY A 3 -18.63 -12.75 -0.98
CA GLY A 3 -17.43 -12.90 -1.81
C GLY A 3 -17.28 -14.36 -2.21
N PHE A 4 -16.14 -14.72 -2.78
CA PHE A 4 -15.80 -16.14 -3.03
C PHE A 4 -14.90 -16.65 -1.91
N SER A 5 -15.21 -17.83 -1.36
CA SER A 5 -14.21 -18.56 -0.57
C SER A 5 -13.09 -19.06 -1.49
N GLU A 6 -11.94 -19.40 -0.93
CA GLU A 6 -10.87 -20.04 -1.72
C GLU A 6 -11.36 -21.29 -2.45
N GLU A 7 -12.29 -22.04 -1.84
CA GLU A 7 -12.88 -23.22 -2.46
C GLU A 7 -13.78 -22.88 -3.65
N ASP A 8 -14.58 -21.81 -3.56
CA ASP A 8 -15.37 -21.31 -4.69
C ASP A 8 -14.45 -20.88 -5.85
N VAL A 9 -13.34 -20.20 -5.53
CA VAL A 9 -12.33 -19.80 -6.52
C VAL A 9 -11.72 -21.05 -7.18
N ARG A 10 -11.29 -22.03 -6.39
CA ARG A 10 -10.70 -23.28 -6.90
C ARG A 10 -11.65 -24.03 -7.81
N GLN A 11 -12.90 -24.22 -7.41
CA GLN A 11 -13.92 -24.91 -8.22
C GLN A 11 -14.18 -24.18 -9.54
N MET A 12 -14.23 -22.84 -9.52
CA MET A 12 -14.41 -22.04 -10.72
C MET A 12 -13.22 -22.18 -11.69
N LEU A 13 -11.98 -22.08 -11.19
CA LEU A 13 -10.79 -22.28 -12.01
C LEU A 13 -10.75 -23.70 -12.59
N GLN A 14 -11.06 -24.72 -11.79
CA GLN A 14 -11.11 -26.10 -12.27
C GLN A 14 -12.17 -26.30 -13.36
N TYR A 15 -13.36 -25.72 -13.20
CA TYR A 15 -14.44 -25.81 -14.18
C TYR A 15 -14.02 -25.28 -15.56
N TYR A 16 -13.40 -24.10 -15.62
CA TYR A 16 -12.95 -23.52 -16.88
C TYR A 16 -11.73 -24.25 -17.47
N LYS A 17 -10.88 -24.82 -16.63
CA LYS A 17 -9.79 -25.70 -17.05
C LYS A 17 -10.30 -26.98 -17.70
N ASP A 18 -11.28 -27.63 -17.08
CA ASP A 18 -11.91 -28.87 -17.59
C ASP A 18 -12.66 -28.63 -18.90
N ALA A 19 -13.24 -27.43 -19.06
CA ALA A 19 -13.84 -26.98 -20.31
C ALA A 19 -12.81 -26.55 -21.38
N GLY A 20 -11.51 -26.70 -21.12
CA GLY A 20 -10.43 -26.37 -22.04
C GLY A 20 -10.25 -24.87 -22.31
N GLN A 21 -10.78 -24.00 -21.44
CA GLN A 21 -10.72 -22.54 -21.62
C GLN A 21 -9.41 -21.93 -21.12
N HIS A 22 -8.69 -22.62 -20.23
CA HIS A 22 -7.32 -22.28 -19.87
C HIS A 22 -6.56 -23.54 -19.46
N ASN A 23 -5.23 -23.44 -19.39
CA ASN A 23 -4.33 -24.52 -18.98
C ASN A 23 -3.48 -24.18 -17.73
N GLY A 24 -3.73 -23.02 -17.10
CA GLY A 24 -3.00 -22.55 -15.91
C GLY A 24 -3.01 -23.53 -14.74
N ASP A 25 -1.99 -23.44 -13.89
CA ASP A 25 -1.95 -24.14 -12.61
C ASP A 25 -2.84 -23.41 -11.60
N ILE A 26 -3.83 -24.13 -11.06
CA ILE A 26 -4.88 -23.56 -10.20
C ILE A 26 -4.28 -23.04 -8.90
N GLU A 27 -3.35 -23.77 -8.29
CA GLU A 27 -2.77 -23.34 -7.02
C GLU A 27 -1.83 -22.15 -7.21
N ALA A 28 -1.12 -22.09 -8.34
CA ALA A 28 -0.32 -20.92 -8.70
C ALA A 28 -1.19 -19.69 -8.95
N MET A 29 -2.30 -19.84 -9.67
CA MET A 29 -3.26 -18.76 -9.90
C MET A 29 -3.89 -18.25 -8.59
N ILE A 30 -4.26 -19.14 -7.67
CA ILE A 30 -4.79 -18.76 -6.35
C ILE A 30 -3.70 -18.03 -5.54
N ALA A 31 -2.48 -18.54 -5.53
CA ALA A 31 -1.37 -17.91 -4.82
C ALA A 31 -1.08 -16.48 -5.33
N ASP A 32 -1.17 -16.28 -6.63
CA ASP A 32 -1.03 -14.97 -7.28
C ASP A 32 -2.20 -14.02 -6.93
N MET A 33 -3.44 -14.52 -6.90
CA MET A 33 -4.61 -13.72 -6.54
C MET A 33 -4.68 -13.33 -5.06
N LYS A 34 -4.18 -14.18 -4.15
CA LYS A 34 -4.28 -13.98 -2.69
C LYS A 34 -3.87 -12.59 -2.19
N PRO A 35 -2.65 -12.09 -2.46
CA PRO A 35 -2.23 -10.78 -1.95
C PRO A 35 -3.04 -9.60 -2.53
N TRP A 36 -3.73 -9.81 -3.65
CA TRP A 36 -4.46 -8.77 -4.35
C TRP A 36 -5.96 -8.76 -4.05
N TYR A 37 -6.59 -9.92 -3.89
CA TYR A 37 -8.06 -10.05 -3.92
C TYR A 37 -8.67 -10.67 -2.66
N ASP A 38 -7.87 -11.32 -1.81
CA ASP A 38 -8.33 -12.02 -0.61
C ASP A 38 -8.37 -11.09 0.63
N ASN A 39 -8.50 -11.70 1.81
CA ASN A 39 -8.38 -11.13 3.15
C ASN A 39 -9.59 -10.30 3.62
N TYR A 40 -10.75 -10.48 2.99
CA TYR A 40 -11.99 -9.84 3.46
C TYR A 40 -12.66 -10.62 4.59
N CYS A 41 -12.92 -9.93 5.70
CA CYS A 41 -13.77 -10.35 6.82
C CYS A 41 -14.85 -9.29 7.12
N PHE A 42 -16.13 -9.65 6.97
CA PHE A 42 -17.26 -8.74 7.19
C PHE A 42 -18.06 -9.03 8.47
N ALA A 43 -17.66 -10.03 9.25
CA ALA A 43 -18.33 -10.42 10.49
C ALA A 43 -17.30 -10.67 11.59
N LYS A 44 -17.50 -10.05 12.76
CA LYS A 44 -16.58 -10.19 13.92
C LYS A 44 -16.38 -11.65 14.32
N ASP A 45 -17.45 -12.43 14.29
CA ASP A 45 -17.45 -13.85 14.66
C ASP A 45 -16.69 -14.74 13.65
N ARG A 46 -16.21 -14.16 12.55
CA ARG A 46 -15.41 -14.80 11.50
C ARG A 46 -13.97 -14.27 11.45
N LEU A 47 -13.54 -13.51 12.46
CA LEU A 47 -12.17 -13.00 12.56
C LEU A 47 -11.15 -14.14 12.61
N ASP A 48 -11.42 -15.17 13.42
CA ASP A 48 -10.51 -16.31 13.60
C ASP A 48 -10.76 -17.45 12.59
N SER A 49 -11.74 -17.31 11.70
CA SER A 49 -12.04 -18.34 10.70
C SER A 49 -11.35 -18.04 9.38
N ASP A 50 -10.63 -19.03 8.87
CA ASP A 50 -10.17 -19.12 7.48
C ASP A 50 -11.01 -20.18 6.73
N PRO A 51 -11.15 -20.07 5.39
CA PRO A 51 -10.56 -19.05 4.52
C PRO A 51 -11.24 -17.68 4.64
N LYS A 52 -10.47 -16.62 4.37
CA LYS A 52 -11.02 -15.29 4.11
C LYS A 52 -11.70 -15.27 2.74
N MET A 53 -12.44 -14.20 2.49
CA MET A 53 -13.21 -14.05 1.26
C MET A 53 -12.41 -13.28 0.22
N PHE A 54 -12.47 -13.76 -1.02
CA PHE A 54 -11.99 -13.07 -2.21
C PHE A 54 -13.06 -12.10 -2.73
N ASN A 55 -12.60 -10.97 -3.28
CA ASN A 55 -13.42 -10.08 -4.08
C ASN A 55 -13.83 -10.78 -5.39
N CYS A 56 -15.13 -10.95 -5.62
CA CYS A 56 -15.66 -11.70 -6.75
C CYS A 56 -15.31 -11.09 -8.11
N ASP A 57 -15.44 -9.77 -8.25
CA ASP A 57 -15.22 -9.08 -9.52
C ASP A 57 -13.76 -9.19 -9.95
N MET A 58 -12.85 -9.06 -8.99
CA MET A 58 -11.41 -9.19 -9.25
C MET A 58 -10.98 -10.61 -9.62
N VAL A 59 -11.57 -11.64 -9.00
CA VAL A 59 -11.34 -13.04 -9.40
C VAL A 59 -11.82 -13.28 -10.84
N LEU A 60 -12.99 -12.77 -11.20
CA LEU A 60 -13.54 -12.90 -12.56
C LEU A 60 -12.68 -12.15 -13.59
N TYR A 61 -12.18 -10.97 -13.24
CA TYR A 61 -11.23 -10.22 -14.06
C TYR A 61 -9.95 -11.03 -14.33
N TYR A 62 -9.35 -11.60 -13.29
CA TYR A 62 -8.15 -12.42 -13.42
C TYR A 62 -8.38 -13.65 -14.32
N LEU A 63 -9.49 -14.37 -14.08
CA LEU A 63 -9.86 -15.53 -14.87
C LEU A 63 -10.11 -15.18 -16.34
N GLN A 64 -10.77 -14.05 -16.62
CA GLN A 64 -10.99 -13.57 -17.99
C GLN A 64 -9.67 -13.37 -18.75
N HIS A 65 -8.64 -12.83 -18.09
CA HIS A 65 -7.31 -12.67 -18.70
C HIS A 65 -6.65 -14.02 -19.03
N TYR A 66 -6.79 -15.01 -18.16
CA TYR A 66 -6.31 -16.37 -18.46
C TYR A 66 -7.06 -17.03 -19.61
N ILE A 67 -8.38 -16.87 -19.67
CA ILE A 67 -9.19 -17.44 -20.75
C ILE A 67 -8.82 -16.80 -22.10
N ASN A 68 -8.65 -15.47 -22.15
CA ASN A 68 -8.43 -14.75 -23.40
C ASN A 68 -6.96 -14.76 -23.85
N GLY A 69 -6.02 -14.73 -22.91
CA GLY A 69 -4.60 -14.51 -23.18
C GLY A 69 -3.66 -15.58 -22.62
N GLY A 70 -4.18 -16.57 -21.89
CA GLY A 70 -3.39 -17.67 -21.31
C GLY A 70 -2.46 -17.27 -20.16
N LYS A 71 -2.58 -16.04 -19.64
CA LYS A 71 -1.71 -15.51 -18.58
C LYS A 71 -2.47 -14.57 -17.64
N ALA A 72 -1.87 -14.31 -16.48
CA ALA A 72 -2.35 -13.33 -15.51
C ALA A 72 -2.42 -11.92 -16.13
N PRO A 73 -3.32 -11.05 -15.66
CA PRO A 73 -3.32 -9.65 -16.06
C PRO A 73 -2.01 -8.97 -15.62
N GLU A 74 -1.38 -8.21 -16.52
CA GLU A 74 -0.20 -7.40 -16.16
C GLU A 74 -0.55 -6.29 -15.15
N GLN A 75 -1.81 -5.83 -15.17
CA GLN A 75 -2.38 -4.94 -14.17
C GLN A 75 -3.34 -5.72 -13.28
N MET A 76 -2.93 -6.02 -12.06
CA MET A 76 -3.75 -6.74 -11.07
C MET A 76 -4.95 -5.95 -10.53
N ILE A 77 -5.34 -4.84 -11.16
CA ILE A 77 -6.50 -4.04 -10.78
C ILE A 77 -7.34 -3.82 -12.02
N ASP A 78 -8.60 -4.26 -12.01
CA ASP A 78 -9.52 -4.06 -13.10
C ASP A 78 -9.78 -2.55 -13.27
N PRO A 79 -9.43 -1.93 -14.41
CA PRO A 79 -9.71 -0.53 -14.67
C PRO A 79 -11.18 -0.14 -14.50
N ASN A 80 -12.13 -1.08 -14.61
CA ASN A 80 -13.56 -0.80 -14.45
C ASN A 80 -13.97 -0.53 -13.00
N THR A 81 -13.24 -1.07 -12.01
CA THR A 81 -13.48 -0.78 -10.59
C THR A 81 -13.18 0.67 -10.22
N ARG A 82 -12.44 1.39 -11.08
CA ARG A 82 -12.21 2.84 -10.97
C ARG A 82 -13.51 3.67 -10.99
N THR A 83 -14.61 3.14 -11.52
CA THR A 83 -15.90 3.86 -11.54
C THR A 83 -16.47 4.05 -10.13
N ASP A 84 -16.35 3.03 -9.26
CA ASP A 84 -16.77 3.12 -7.87
C ASP A 84 -15.81 3.96 -7.03
N TYR A 85 -14.51 3.88 -7.34
CA TYR A 85 -13.51 4.82 -6.83
C TYR A 85 -13.85 6.28 -7.17
N ASN A 86 -14.27 6.57 -8.40
CA ASN A 86 -14.68 7.93 -8.80
C ASN A 86 -15.91 8.44 -8.03
N LYS A 87 -16.83 7.55 -7.63
CA LYS A 87 -17.96 7.93 -6.76
C LYS A 87 -17.47 8.28 -5.37
N MET A 88 -16.58 7.46 -4.79
CA MET A 88 -15.94 7.77 -3.51
C MET A 88 -15.15 9.07 -3.57
N LYS A 89 -14.36 9.27 -4.63
CA LYS A 89 -13.62 10.51 -4.87
C LYS A 89 -14.53 11.73 -4.84
N LYS A 90 -15.70 11.67 -5.48
CA LYS A 90 -16.70 12.74 -5.39
C LYS A 90 -17.20 12.96 -3.96
N LEU A 91 -17.48 11.89 -3.21
CA LEU A 91 -17.86 11.99 -1.79
C LEU A 91 -16.77 12.63 -0.93
N ILE A 92 -15.51 12.36 -1.22
CA ILE A 92 -14.36 12.95 -0.52
C ILE A 92 -14.16 14.40 -0.93
N GLN A 93 -14.26 14.75 -2.22
CA GLN A 93 -14.10 16.11 -2.72
C GLN A 93 -15.20 17.08 -2.23
N LEU A 94 -16.37 16.56 -1.82
CA LEU A 94 -17.38 17.32 -1.10
C LEU A 94 -16.92 17.78 0.31
N ASP A 95 -15.68 17.48 0.75
CA ASP A 95 -15.10 17.92 2.03
C ASP A 95 -15.02 19.44 2.15
N ARG A 96 -15.14 20.16 1.03
CA ARG A 96 -15.21 21.63 1.04
C ARG A 96 -16.41 22.19 1.83
N LEU A 97 -17.35 21.34 2.26
CA LEU A 97 -18.58 21.81 2.89
C LEU A 97 -18.71 21.47 4.39
N ASP A 98 -18.41 20.27 4.93
CA ASP A 98 -18.68 19.99 6.37
C ASP A 98 -17.97 18.71 6.95
N GLY A 99 -16.64 18.56 6.87
CA GLY A 99 -15.94 17.46 7.56
C GLY A 99 -14.46 17.24 7.21
N ASP A 100 -13.76 16.40 7.98
CA ASP A 100 -12.36 15.98 7.74
C ASP A 100 -12.28 14.51 7.26
N ARG A 101 -12.93 14.18 6.13
CA ARG A 101 -12.88 12.82 5.55
C ARG A 101 -11.50 12.53 4.96
N LYS A 102 -10.85 13.55 4.41
CA LYS A 102 -9.44 13.49 3.99
C LYS A 102 -8.52 13.09 5.15
N GLY A 103 -8.71 13.65 6.35
CA GLY A 103 -7.94 13.24 7.53
C GLY A 103 -8.19 11.80 7.97
N VAL A 104 -9.42 11.29 7.81
CA VAL A 104 -9.73 9.86 8.03
C VAL A 104 -8.95 8.97 7.05
N LEU A 105 -8.90 9.31 5.76
CA LEU A 105 -8.13 8.55 4.77
C LEU A 105 -6.64 8.57 5.06
N ARG A 106 -6.10 9.74 5.41
CA ARG A 106 -4.69 9.88 5.81
C ARG A 106 -4.34 8.97 6.97
N ARG A 107 -5.13 9.02 8.04
CA ARG A 107 -4.93 8.14 9.21
C ARG A 107 -4.99 6.66 8.83
N ILE A 108 -5.94 6.24 7.99
CA ILE A 108 -6.01 4.83 7.55
C ILE A 108 -4.79 4.44 6.70
N ALA A 109 -4.34 5.32 5.81
CA ALA A 109 -3.18 5.06 4.94
C ALA A 109 -1.86 5.02 5.74
N GLU A 110 -1.77 5.82 6.81
CA GLU A 110 -0.61 5.93 7.69
C GLU A 110 -0.60 4.84 8.78
N GLU A 111 -1.70 4.65 9.50
CA GLU A 111 -1.81 3.70 10.63
C GLU A 111 -2.22 2.28 10.18
N GLY A 112 -2.61 2.09 8.92
CA GLY A 112 -3.10 0.83 8.34
C GLY A 112 -4.47 0.38 8.85
N GLN A 113 -4.98 0.99 9.93
CA GLN A 113 -6.22 0.61 10.59
C GLN A 113 -6.93 1.79 11.25
N ILE A 114 -8.21 1.61 11.59
CA ILE A 114 -9.01 2.57 12.34
C ILE A 114 -10.04 1.86 13.21
N VAL A 115 -10.16 2.29 14.47
CA VAL A 115 -11.26 1.86 15.34
C VAL A 115 -12.50 2.66 14.97
N ALA A 116 -13.57 1.97 14.54
CA ALA A 116 -14.79 2.64 14.10
C ALA A 116 -16.05 1.94 14.62
N ASN A 117 -17.12 2.69 14.79
CA ASN A 117 -18.44 2.11 15.03
C ASN A 117 -19.15 1.93 13.70
N LEU A 118 -19.46 0.68 13.31
CA LEU A 118 -20.15 0.38 12.06
C LEU A 118 -21.63 0.75 12.17
N VAL A 119 -22.01 1.85 11.53
CA VAL A 119 -23.39 2.33 11.47
C VAL A 119 -24.11 1.64 10.31
N THR A 120 -25.08 0.79 10.63
CA THR A 120 -25.78 -0.04 9.63
C THR A 120 -26.79 0.75 8.78
N THR A 121 -27.33 1.84 9.31
CA THR A 121 -28.28 2.70 8.60
C THR A 121 -28.06 4.17 8.98
N PHE A 122 -28.06 5.04 7.98
CA PHE A 122 -27.96 6.49 8.15
C PHE A 122 -28.67 7.17 6.98
N PRO A 123 -29.25 8.37 7.19
CA PRO A 123 -29.90 9.11 6.10
C PRO A 123 -28.84 9.60 5.10
N ALA A 124 -29.21 9.79 3.83
CA ALA A 124 -28.27 10.21 2.78
C ALA A 124 -27.52 11.52 3.10
N ARG A 125 -28.16 12.44 3.83
CA ARG A 125 -27.54 13.70 4.29
C ARG A 125 -26.37 13.49 5.26
N ASP A 126 -26.29 12.33 5.92
CA ASP A 126 -25.25 12.01 6.90
C ASP A 126 -24.02 11.35 6.25
N ILE A 127 -24.06 11.06 4.94
CA ILE A 127 -22.93 10.49 4.18
C ILE A 127 -21.68 11.37 4.26
N ILE A 128 -21.85 12.68 4.40
CA ILE A 128 -20.74 13.64 4.51
C ILE A 128 -20.10 13.64 5.90
N LYS A 129 -20.74 13.05 6.92
CA LYS A 129 -20.22 13.09 8.29
C LYS A 129 -18.96 12.23 8.42
N PRO A 130 -17.83 12.77 8.93
CA PRO A 130 -16.60 12.01 9.09
C PRO A 130 -16.75 10.73 9.93
N GLU A 131 -17.64 10.72 10.92
CA GLU A 131 -17.93 9.56 11.76
C GLU A 131 -18.65 8.41 11.03
N ILE A 132 -19.38 8.71 9.94
CA ILE A 132 -20.04 7.71 9.09
C ILE A 132 -19.06 7.17 8.03
N PHE A 133 -18.05 7.95 7.69
CA PHE A 133 -17.16 7.67 6.59
C PHE A 133 -16.42 6.31 6.68
N PRO A 134 -15.90 5.86 7.85
CA PRO A 134 -15.37 4.50 7.99
C PRO A 134 -16.39 3.40 7.69
N SER A 135 -17.66 3.61 8.03
CA SER A 135 -18.74 2.64 7.70
C SER A 135 -18.97 2.60 6.19
N LEU A 136 -18.95 3.75 5.51
CA LEU A 136 -19.03 3.80 4.05
C LEU A 136 -17.87 3.03 3.41
N LEU A 137 -16.63 3.31 3.80
CA LEU A 137 -15.46 2.60 3.29
C LEU A 137 -15.57 1.08 3.51
N PHE A 138 -16.04 0.65 4.69
CA PHE A 138 -16.31 -0.76 4.96
C PHE A 138 -17.36 -1.35 4.00
N TYR A 139 -18.50 -0.69 3.80
CA TYR A 139 -19.56 -1.19 2.91
C TYR A 139 -19.21 -1.14 1.42
N TYR A 140 -18.29 -0.26 1.02
CA TYR A 140 -17.71 -0.25 -0.33
C TYR A 140 -16.61 -1.32 -0.52
N GLY A 141 -16.28 -2.11 0.51
CA GLY A 141 -15.20 -3.10 0.42
C GLY A 141 -13.80 -2.47 0.39
N MET A 142 -13.66 -1.23 0.85
CA MET A 142 -12.37 -0.53 1.01
C MET A 142 -11.76 -0.75 2.38
N LEU A 143 -12.56 -1.19 3.34
CA LEU A 143 -12.10 -1.62 4.65
C LEU A 143 -12.72 -2.96 5.00
N THR A 144 -12.02 -3.69 5.86
CA THR A 144 -12.47 -4.98 6.37
C THR A 144 -12.19 -5.09 7.87
N ILE A 145 -12.85 -6.00 8.57
CA ILE A 145 -12.60 -6.20 10.00
C ILE A 145 -11.29 -6.97 10.14
N VAL A 146 -10.30 -6.36 10.80
CA VAL A 146 -8.99 -6.98 11.08
C VAL A 146 -8.80 -7.31 12.56
N GLY A 147 -9.69 -6.83 13.42
CA GLY A 147 -9.67 -7.11 14.85
C GLY A 147 -10.81 -6.45 15.61
N THR A 148 -10.69 -6.41 16.94
CA THR A 148 -11.64 -5.73 17.83
C THR A 148 -10.91 -4.94 18.92
N ASP A 149 -11.46 -3.77 19.25
CA ASP A 149 -11.11 -2.97 20.43
C ASP A 149 -12.35 -2.93 21.35
N GLY A 150 -12.35 -3.82 22.34
CA GLY A 150 -13.53 -4.11 23.14
C GLY A 150 -14.69 -4.58 22.26
N GLN A 151 -15.80 -3.83 22.28
CA GLN A 151 -16.97 -4.14 21.45
C GLN A 151 -16.88 -3.57 20.02
N ARG A 152 -15.90 -2.70 19.73
CA ARG A 152 -15.82 -2.00 18.45
C ARG A 152 -14.93 -2.79 17.47
N PRO A 153 -15.30 -2.90 16.19
CA PRO A 153 -14.40 -3.45 15.19
C PRO A 153 -13.21 -2.53 14.95
N VAL A 154 -12.04 -3.14 14.77
CA VAL A 154 -10.87 -2.51 14.16
C VAL A 154 -10.95 -2.80 12.68
N LEU A 155 -10.98 -1.74 11.87
CA LEU A 155 -11.07 -1.82 10.41
C LEU A 155 -9.69 -1.61 9.80
N GLY A 156 -9.32 -2.38 8.79
CA GLY A 156 -8.06 -2.26 8.07
C GLY A 156 -8.21 -2.44 6.56
N ILE A 157 -7.14 -2.14 5.83
CA ILE A 157 -7.08 -2.32 4.37
C ILE A 157 -6.92 -3.83 4.07
N PRO A 158 -7.83 -4.45 3.28
CA PRO A 158 -7.85 -5.90 3.08
C PRO A 158 -6.64 -6.41 2.30
N ASN A 159 -6.27 -5.77 1.18
CA ASN A 159 -5.32 -6.31 0.22
C ASN A 159 -4.65 -5.20 -0.62
N ASN A 160 -3.73 -5.60 -1.51
CA ASN A 160 -2.95 -4.68 -2.34
C ASN A 160 -3.81 -3.89 -3.35
N ASN A 161 -4.91 -4.46 -3.85
CA ASN A 161 -5.83 -3.76 -4.74
C ASN A 161 -6.41 -2.52 -4.06
N VAL A 162 -6.97 -2.69 -2.86
CA VAL A 162 -7.55 -1.58 -2.10
C VAL A 162 -6.45 -0.63 -1.61
N ARG A 163 -5.31 -1.16 -1.18
CA ARG A 163 -4.17 -0.34 -0.73
C ARG A 163 -3.70 0.63 -1.81
N LYS A 164 -3.55 0.15 -3.06
CA LYS A 164 -3.17 1.00 -4.20
C LYS A 164 -4.18 2.12 -4.43
N GLN A 165 -5.48 1.86 -4.27
CA GLN A 165 -6.50 2.90 -4.39
C GLN A 165 -6.39 3.98 -3.31
N PHE A 166 -6.05 3.63 -2.07
CA PHE A 166 -5.77 4.63 -1.02
C PHE A 166 -4.56 5.49 -1.36
N TYR A 167 -3.48 4.89 -1.89
CA TYR A 167 -2.29 5.62 -2.25
C TYR A 167 -2.47 6.48 -3.51
N ASP A 168 -3.22 6.01 -4.50
CA ASP A 168 -3.60 6.82 -5.66
C ASP A 168 -4.39 8.06 -5.23
N PHE A 169 -5.27 7.94 -4.24
CA PHE A 169 -5.96 9.09 -3.66
C PHE A 169 -4.98 10.09 -3.03
N MET A 170 -4.05 9.60 -2.21
CA MET A 170 -3.03 10.44 -1.57
C MET A 170 -2.14 11.14 -2.59
N LEU A 171 -1.70 10.40 -3.62
CA LEU A 171 -0.90 10.92 -4.71
C LEU A 171 -1.63 12.04 -5.46
N GLU A 172 -2.90 11.84 -5.80
CA GLU A 172 -3.72 12.88 -6.42
C GLU A 172 -3.78 14.14 -5.55
N GLU A 173 -3.98 14.01 -4.23
CA GLU A 173 -3.96 15.17 -3.32
C GLU A 173 -2.60 15.90 -3.35
N TYR A 174 -1.49 15.16 -3.40
CA TYR A 174 -0.16 15.74 -3.48
C TYR A 174 0.08 16.43 -4.83
N GLN A 175 -0.32 15.80 -5.93
CA GLN A 175 -0.20 16.33 -7.29
C GLN A 175 -1.07 17.58 -7.53
N GLU A 176 -2.26 17.65 -6.94
CA GLU A 176 -3.12 18.85 -6.98
C GLU A 176 -2.44 20.07 -6.34
N LYS A 177 -1.65 19.84 -5.28
CA LYS A 177 -0.93 20.90 -4.56
C LYS A 177 0.38 21.28 -5.24
N HIS A 178 1.15 20.28 -5.68
CA HIS A 178 2.40 20.46 -6.40
C HIS A 178 2.62 19.27 -7.33
N SER A 179 2.40 19.47 -8.62
CA SER A 179 2.55 18.41 -9.61
C SER A 179 4.02 18.18 -9.95
N ILE A 180 4.40 16.91 -10.08
CA ILE A 180 5.70 16.49 -10.59
C ILE A 180 5.50 15.57 -11.79
N ASN A 181 6.51 15.48 -12.66
CA ASN A 181 6.45 14.62 -13.83
C ASN A 181 6.55 13.14 -13.40
N LEU A 182 5.40 12.44 -13.42
CA LEU A 182 5.30 11.02 -13.05
C LEU A 182 5.92 10.09 -14.11
N GLU A 183 5.90 10.45 -15.39
CA GLU A 183 6.56 9.66 -16.45
C GLU A 183 8.07 9.60 -16.21
N ARG A 184 8.67 10.75 -15.89
CA ARG A 184 10.10 10.81 -15.52
C ARG A 184 10.40 9.98 -14.28
N LEU A 185 9.48 9.93 -13.31
CA LEU A 185 9.64 9.10 -12.12
C LEU A 185 9.56 7.60 -12.48
N MET A 186 8.73 7.21 -13.45
CA MET A 186 8.71 5.83 -13.96
C MET A 186 10.04 5.42 -14.59
N ASP A 187 10.69 6.28 -15.38
CA ASP A 187 12.02 6.00 -15.93
C ASP A 187 13.06 5.74 -14.80
N GLN A 188 12.92 6.43 -13.67
CA GLN A 188 13.78 6.23 -12.51
C GLN A 188 13.47 4.91 -11.79
N PHE A 189 12.21 4.48 -11.77
CA PHE A 189 11.83 3.18 -11.25
C PHE A 189 12.32 2.02 -12.12
N ASP A 190 12.40 2.18 -13.45
CA ASP A 190 13.08 1.21 -14.31
C ASP A 190 14.55 1.05 -13.91
N ALA A 191 15.24 2.18 -13.69
CA ALA A 191 16.64 2.17 -13.25
C ALA A 191 16.81 1.51 -11.88
N MET A 192 15.87 1.71 -10.95
CA MET A 192 15.81 0.98 -9.69
C MET A 192 15.65 -0.53 -9.92
N ALA A 193 14.58 -0.93 -10.60
CA ALA A 193 14.17 -2.33 -10.73
C ALA A 193 15.18 -3.21 -11.47
N TYR A 194 15.86 -2.66 -12.48
CA TYR A 194 16.72 -3.46 -13.36
C TYR A 194 18.22 -3.15 -13.21
N LYS A 195 18.61 -2.06 -12.54
CA LYS A 195 20.03 -1.66 -12.40
C LYS A 195 20.46 -1.34 -10.98
N GLY A 196 19.54 -1.29 -10.02
CA GLY A 196 19.88 -0.93 -8.64
C GLY A 196 20.05 0.58 -8.41
N GLU A 197 19.78 1.43 -9.40
CA GLU A 197 20.07 2.88 -9.38
C GLU A 197 19.01 3.68 -8.58
N TRP A 198 18.99 3.51 -7.25
CA TRP A 198 17.98 4.09 -6.35
C TRP A 198 18.04 5.60 -6.15
N ARG A 199 19.25 6.17 -6.19
CA ARG A 199 19.48 7.56 -5.76
C ARG A 199 18.63 8.54 -6.55
N SER A 200 18.56 8.36 -7.87
CA SER A 200 17.86 9.30 -8.74
C SER A 200 16.35 9.35 -8.47
N GLY A 201 15.71 8.20 -8.23
CA GLY A 201 14.28 8.10 -7.94
C GLY A 201 13.94 8.59 -6.54
N LEU A 202 14.65 8.13 -5.52
CA LEU A 202 14.35 8.52 -4.14
C LEU A 202 14.63 10.01 -3.87
N GLU A 203 15.71 10.58 -4.42
CA GLU A 203 15.97 12.02 -4.32
C GLU A 203 14.97 12.86 -5.15
N PHE A 204 14.37 12.30 -6.21
CA PHE A 204 13.28 12.96 -6.93
C PHE A 204 12.03 13.09 -6.05
N ILE A 205 11.64 12.02 -5.36
CA ILE A 205 10.53 12.04 -4.39
C ILE A 205 10.85 13.00 -3.23
N ALA A 206 12.09 12.99 -2.71
CA ALA A 206 12.51 13.91 -1.63
C ALA A 206 12.39 15.39 -2.03
N ARG A 207 12.78 15.74 -3.27
CA ARG A 207 12.59 17.11 -3.79
C ARG A 207 11.11 17.48 -3.90
N ALA A 208 10.28 16.57 -4.40
CA ALA A 208 8.84 16.78 -4.45
C ALA A 208 8.24 16.99 -3.05
N TYR A 209 8.72 16.25 -2.05
CA TYR A 209 8.32 16.43 -0.65
C TYR A 209 8.65 17.84 -0.14
N LYS A 210 9.88 18.31 -0.39
CA LYS A 210 10.31 19.67 -0.06
C LYS A 210 9.43 20.73 -0.72
N GLU A 211 9.13 20.58 -2.00
CA GLU A 211 8.38 21.57 -2.79
C GLU A 211 6.88 21.60 -2.45
N ASN A 212 6.35 20.51 -1.89
CA ASN A 212 4.94 20.44 -1.49
C ASN A 212 4.69 21.15 -0.14
N SER A 213 4.50 22.47 -0.20
CA SER A 213 4.32 23.34 0.97
C SER A 213 3.13 22.99 1.88
N ALA A 214 2.08 22.36 1.35
CA ALA A 214 0.88 21.98 2.10
C ALA A 214 0.98 20.61 2.80
N VAL A 215 2.12 19.94 2.66
CA VAL A 215 2.53 18.77 3.46
C VAL A 215 3.23 19.24 4.74
N ARG A 216 3.74 20.49 4.77
CA ARG A 216 4.49 21.08 5.90
C ARG A 216 3.64 21.45 7.13
N SER A 217 2.31 21.49 7.02
CA SER A 217 1.42 21.98 8.10
C SER A 217 0.60 20.90 8.82
N ALA A 218 0.84 19.62 8.52
CA ALA A 218 0.11 18.49 9.13
C ALA A 218 0.98 17.74 10.15
N ILE A 219 1.18 18.36 11.31
CA ILE A 219 1.39 17.86 12.70
C ILE A 219 2.28 16.62 13.02
N GLU A 220 2.64 15.69 12.12
CA GLU A 220 3.49 14.53 12.45
C GLU A 220 4.54 14.26 11.36
N GLY A 221 5.70 14.93 11.45
CA GLY A 221 6.69 15.01 10.36
C GLY A 221 7.20 13.67 9.80
N GLU A 222 7.42 12.66 10.63
CA GLU A 222 7.96 11.36 10.20
C GLU A 222 6.92 10.49 9.49
N ARG A 223 5.72 10.36 10.07
CA ARG A 223 4.61 9.61 9.45
C ARG A 223 4.14 10.25 8.16
N ASN A 224 4.09 11.57 8.14
CA ASN A 224 3.75 12.33 6.95
C ASN A 224 4.76 12.09 5.82
N LEU A 225 6.07 12.02 6.14
CA LEU A 225 7.13 11.68 5.20
C LEU A 225 6.96 10.26 4.65
N GLN A 226 6.71 9.27 5.53
CA GLN A 226 6.46 7.88 5.15
C GLN A 226 5.25 7.75 4.22
N GLY A 227 4.11 8.36 4.56
CA GLY A 227 2.91 8.36 3.72
C GLY A 227 3.14 8.99 2.35
N PHE A 228 3.91 10.08 2.29
CA PHE A 228 4.29 10.72 1.03
C PHE A 228 5.14 9.81 0.15
N PHE A 229 6.20 9.23 0.71
CA PHE A 229 7.06 8.29 -0.02
C PHE A 229 6.28 7.07 -0.50
N THR A 230 5.44 6.50 0.36
CA THR A 230 4.59 5.35 0.04
C THR A 230 3.71 5.63 -1.16
N ALA A 231 3.03 6.80 -1.20
CA ALA A 231 2.15 7.17 -2.29
C ALA A 231 2.85 7.34 -3.64
N TYR A 232 4.09 7.86 -3.64
CA TYR A 232 4.87 7.97 -4.87
C TYR A 232 5.50 6.65 -5.31
N LEU A 233 5.91 5.80 -4.37
CA LEU A 233 6.47 4.49 -4.68
C LEU A 233 5.41 3.51 -5.19
N SER A 234 4.16 3.62 -4.74
CA SER A 234 3.06 2.73 -5.12
C SER A 234 2.57 2.89 -6.57
N ILE A 235 2.99 3.94 -7.27
CA ILE A 235 2.66 4.10 -8.70
C ILE A 235 3.37 3.04 -9.55
N CYS A 236 4.53 2.56 -9.08
CA CYS A 236 5.31 1.54 -9.72
C CYS A 236 4.71 0.16 -9.46
N ASN A 237 4.51 -0.64 -10.51
CA ASN A 237 4.03 -2.02 -10.37
C ASN A 237 5.15 -3.03 -10.14
N TYR A 238 6.42 -2.63 -10.25
CA TYR A 238 7.55 -3.53 -10.00
C TYR A 238 7.66 -3.96 -8.54
N TYR A 239 7.03 -3.21 -7.64
CA TYR A 239 7.13 -3.45 -6.21
C TYR A 239 5.76 -3.54 -5.54
N LEU A 240 5.60 -4.56 -4.70
CA LEU A 240 4.58 -4.58 -3.67
C LEU A 240 5.09 -3.76 -2.49
N VAL A 241 4.53 -2.56 -2.30
CA VAL A 241 4.88 -1.68 -1.19
C VAL A 241 4.18 -2.14 0.09
N ALA A 242 4.96 -2.61 1.05
CA ALA A 242 4.48 -2.96 2.38
C ALA A 242 4.96 -1.89 3.38
N PRO A 243 4.09 -0.99 3.85
CA PRO A 243 4.43 -0.10 4.96
C PRO A 243 4.49 -0.90 6.27
N GLU A 244 5.36 -0.48 7.18
CA GLU A 244 5.42 -0.98 8.56
C GLU A 244 5.44 -2.52 8.64
N MET A 245 6.31 -3.16 7.87
CA MET A 245 6.44 -4.62 7.94
C MET A 245 7.17 -5.01 9.22
N GLU A 246 6.55 -5.85 10.05
CA GLU A 246 7.19 -6.40 11.24
C GLU A 246 8.38 -7.30 10.86
N LEU A 247 9.58 -6.84 11.20
CA LEU A 247 10.87 -7.50 10.94
C LEU A 247 11.71 -7.47 12.22
N ASN A 248 12.08 -8.63 12.75
CA ASN A 248 12.99 -8.81 13.90
C ASN A 248 12.85 -7.74 15.01
N HIS A 249 11.81 -7.85 15.84
CA HIS A 249 11.57 -6.95 17.00
C HIS A 249 11.44 -5.45 16.64
N GLY A 250 11.12 -5.12 15.39
CA GLY A 250 10.82 -3.76 14.94
C GLY A 250 9.94 -3.74 13.69
N PHE A 251 9.60 -2.55 13.23
CA PHE A 251 8.84 -2.32 12.00
C PHE A 251 9.73 -1.57 11.02
N CYS A 252 9.94 -2.13 9.84
CA CYS A 252 10.61 -1.42 8.77
C CYS A 252 9.65 -0.40 8.15
N ASP A 253 10.13 0.82 7.93
CA ASP A 253 9.30 1.89 7.37
C ASP A 253 8.73 1.48 6.01
N LEU A 254 9.60 1.10 5.06
CA LEU A 254 9.21 0.71 3.72
C LEU A 254 10.03 -0.48 3.22
N PHE A 255 9.34 -1.55 2.84
CA PHE A 255 9.93 -2.64 2.08
C PHE A 255 9.31 -2.73 0.68
N LEU A 256 10.17 -2.57 -0.34
CA LEU A 256 9.83 -2.71 -1.74
C LEU A 256 10.14 -4.14 -2.21
N MET A 257 9.15 -5.01 -2.10
CA MET A 257 9.24 -6.41 -2.53
C MET A 257 9.03 -6.50 -4.03
N ALA A 258 9.96 -7.11 -4.76
CA ALA A 258 9.83 -7.31 -6.20
C ALA A 258 8.60 -8.15 -6.56
N ASP A 259 7.80 -7.67 -7.52
CA ASP A 259 6.72 -8.44 -8.13
C ASP A 259 7.27 -9.34 -9.24
N LEU A 260 7.93 -10.42 -8.81
CA LEU A 260 8.55 -11.40 -9.70
C LEU A 260 7.54 -12.25 -10.47
N THR A 261 6.27 -12.23 -10.07
CA THR A 261 5.20 -12.92 -10.80
C THR A 261 4.95 -12.25 -12.15
N HIS A 262 5.06 -10.92 -12.20
CA HIS A 262 4.71 -10.13 -13.38
C HIS A 262 5.93 -9.52 -14.09
N TYR A 263 7.03 -9.29 -13.38
CA TYR A 263 8.18 -8.54 -13.89
C TYR A 263 9.51 -9.21 -13.55
N ALA A 264 10.49 -9.12 -14.46
CA ALA A 264 11.85 -9.64 -14.26
C ALA A 264 12.73 -8.67 -13.43
N VAL A 265 12.21 -8.21 -12.31
CA VAL A 265 12.89 -7.26 -11.41
C VAL A 265 14.11 -7.93 -10.79
N ALA A 266 15.24 -7.23 -10.74
CA ALA A 266 16.49 -7.76 -10.23
C ALA A 266 16.84 -7.26 -8.81
N HIS A 267 16.19 -6.19 -8.36
CA HIS A 267 16.54 -5.47 -7.13
C HIS A 267 15.34 -5.32 -6.20
N SER A 268 15.58 -5.31 -4.88
CA SER A 268 14.58 -5.00 -3.85
C SER A 268 15.16 -4.06 -2.82
N TYR A 269 14.31 -3.33 -2.10
CA TYR A 269 14.77 -2.21 -1.25
C TYR A 269 14.13 -2.23 0.12
N ILE A 270 14.94 -2.16 1.17
CA ILE A 270 14.52 -1.68 2.48
C ILE A 270 14.89 -0.20 2.53
N ILE A 271 13.91 0.67 2.82
CA ILE A 271 14.12 2.11 2.94
C ILE A 271 13.73 2.52 4.35
N GLU A 272 14.68 3.09 5.08
CA GLU A 272 14.49 3.68 6.41
C GLU A 272 14.49 5.20 6.29
N LEU A 273 13.40 5.82 6.77
CA LEU A 273 13.18 7.26 6.71
C LEU A 273 13.30 7.85 8.10
N LYS A 274 14.27 8.75 8.30
CA LYS A 274 14.48 9.42 9.59
C LYS A 274 14.11 10.89 9.52
N TYR A 275 13.36 11.36 10.50
CA TYR A 275 12.98 12.76 10.61
C TYR A 275 13.65 13.46 11.81
N LEU A 276 14.15 14.68 11.57
CA LEU A 276 14.65 15.61 12.57
C LEU A 276 13.87 16.92 12.49
N ALA A 277 13.59 17.51 13.65
CA ALA A 277 13.10 18.88 13.69
C ALA A 277 14.21 19.86 13.29
N VAL A 278 13.85 20.99 12.69
CA VAL A 278 14.83 22.03 12.26
C VAL A 278 15.75 22.49 13.40
N LYS A 279 15.24 22.47 14.64
CA LYS A 279 15.95 22.88 15.85
C LYS A 279 16.84 21.81 16.50
N ASP A 280 16.79 20.57 15.99
CA ASP A 280 17.58 19.47 16.57
C ASP A 280 19.09 19.72 16.38
N SER A 281 19.93 19.17 17.25
CA SER A 281 21.39 19.35 17.15
C SER A 281 22.01 18.36 16.15
N ASP A 282 23.18 18.69 15.62
CA ASP A 282 23.94 17.78 14.76
C ASP A 282 24.40 16.52 15.52
N SER A 283 24.63 16.61 16.83
CA SER A 283 24.91 15.42 17.65
C SER A 283 23.72 14.46 17.72
N LYS A 284 22.48 14.99 17.74
CA LYS A 284 21.27 14.18 17.70
C LYS A 284 21.08 13.58 16.30
N ALA A 285 21.39 14.33 15.25
CA ALA A 285 21.35 13.84 13.87
C ALA A 285 22.29 12.65 13.67
N GLU A 286 23.54 12.77 14.12
CA GLU A 286 24.52 11.68 14.02
C GLU A 286 24.13 10.46 14.86
N ALA A 287 23.63 10.66 16.08
CA ALA A 287 23.14 9.56 16.91
C ALA A 287 21.98 8.81 16.24
N GLN A 288 20.98 9.53 15.73
CA GLN A 288 19.85 8.94 15.01
C GLN A 288 20.30 8.19 13.75
N TRP A 289 21.33 8.70 13.06
CA TRP A 289 21.90 8.03 11.89
C TRP A 289 22.54 6.68 12.25
N GLN A 290 23.36 6.64 13.31
CA GLN A 290 23.98 5.39 13.76
C GLN A 290 22.93 4.37 14.22
N ASP A 291 21.87 4.83 14.89
CA ASP A 291 20.74 3.97 15.26
C ASP A 291 20.03 3.41 14.02
N ALA A 292 19.78 4.24 13.00
CA ALA A 292 19.18 3.80 11.74
C ALA A 292 20.04 2.76 10.99
N VAL A 293 21.37 2.94 10.99
CA VAL A 293 22.33 1.96 10.43
C VAL A 293 22.23 0.61 11.15
N ASN A 294 22.09 0.62 12.48
CA ASN A 294 21.92 -0.61 13.24
C ASN A 294 20.56 -1.26 12.97
N GLN A 295 19.48 -0.46 12.94
CA GLN A 295 18.11 -0.94 12.65
C GLN A 295 18.02 -1.61 11.28
N ILE A 296 18.49 -0.94 10.22
CA ILE A 296 18.35 -1.46 8.86
C ILE A 296 19.15 -2.75 8.65
N ARG A 297 20.29 -2.91 9.34
CA ARG A 297 21.07 -4.17 9.35
C ARG A 297 20.31 -5.31 10.02
N LEU A 298 19.63 -5.04 11.14
CA LEU A 298 18.80 -6.04 11.82
C LEU A 298 17.61 -6.48 10.95
N TYR A 299 17.01 -5.54 10.22
CA TYR A 299 15.95 -5.84 9.26
C TYR A 299 16.45 -6.70 8.11
N ALA A 300 17.57 -6.31 7.47
CA ALA A 300 18.17 -7.05 6.36
C ALA A 300 18.55 -8.50 6.76
N ALA A 301 19.01 -8.71 7.99
CA ALA A 301 19.35 -10.03 8.52
C ALA A 301 18.14 -10.88 8.92
N ALA A 302 16.91 -10.35 8.88
CA ALA A 302 15.73 -11.10 9.26
C ALA A 302 15.46 -12.25 8.25
N PRO A 303 15.25 -13.50 8.70
CA PRO A 303 14.99 -14.64 7.81
C PRO A 303 13.80 -14.42 6.87
N ARG A 304 12.82 -13.63 7.31
CA ARG A 304 11.65 -13.24 6.51
C ARG A 304 12.04 -12.39 5.30
N VAL A 305 13.02 -11.51 5.40
CA VAL A 305 13.49 -10.69 4.27
C VAL A 305 14.09 -11.56 3.19
N GLU A 306 14.87 -12.58 3.56
CA GLU A 306 15.43 -13.55 2.61
C GLU A 306 14.33 -14.26 1.81
N GLN A 307 13.26 -14.68 2.49
CA GLN A 307 12.12 -15.33 1.84
C GLN A 307 11.37 -14.39 0.91
N LEU A 308 11.21 -13.12 1.30
CA LEU A 308 10.43 -12.13 0.55
C LEU A 308 11.21 -11.48 -0.61
N ARG A 309 12.53 -11.37 -0.52
CA ARG A 309 13.35 -10.85 -1.64
C ARG A 309 13.46 -11.86 -2.79
N GLN A 310 13.18 -13.14 -2.54
CA GLN A 310 13.07 -14.18 -3.58
C GLN A 310 14.26 -14.23 -4.56
N GLY A 311 15.47 -13.96 -4.05
CA GLY A 311 16.71 -13.99 -4.85
C GLY A 311 17.13 -12.67 -5.49
N THR A 312 16.35 -11.59 -5.39
CA THR A 312 16.77 -10.25 -5.86
C THR A 312 17.93 -9.69 -5.01
N GLN A 313 18.70 -8.78 -5.59
CA GLN A 313 19.70 -8.01 -4.85
C GLN A 313 18.99 -7.03 -3.90
N LEU A 314 19.22 -7.18 -2.60
CA LEU A 314 18.67 -6.29 -1.58
C LEU A 314 19.56 -5.05 -1.42
N HIS A 315 18.93 -3.88 -1.44
CA HIS A 315 19.54 -2.60 -1.13
C HIS A 315 18.93 -2.03 0.16
N CYS A 316 19.78 -1.57 1.07
CA CYS A 316 19.36 -1.00 2.35
C CYS A 316 19.65 0.50 2.36
N ILE A 317 18.62 1.32 2.18
CA ILE A 317 18.76 2.77 2.02
C ILE A 317 18.29 3.49 3.28
N ILE A 318 19.09 4.43 3.77
CA ILE A 318 18.67 5.35 4.84
C ILE A 318 18.57 6.75 4.24
N MET A 319 17.46 7.43 4.52
CA MET A 319 17.26 8.84 4.16
C MET A 319 16.92 9.64 5.42
N GLN A 320 17.80 10.58 5.78
CA GLN A 320 17.62 11.45 6.94
C GLN A 320 17.22 12.86 6.50
N PHE A 321 16.09 13.31 7.01
CA PHE A 321 15.48 14.60 6.73
C PHE A 321 15.56 15.51 7.94
N ARG A 322 15.82 16.80 7.71
CA ARG A 322 15.65 17.87 8.69
C ARG A 322 14.56 18.82 8.24
N GLY A 323 13.43 18.78 8.94
CA GLY A 323 12.20 19.40 8.45
C GLY A 323 11.82 18.78 7.10
N CYS A 324 11.93 19.55 6.02
CA CYS A 324 11.62 19.07 4.66
C CYS A 324 12.86 18.91 3.77
N GLU A 325 14.05 19.16 4.30
CA GLU A 325 15.31 19.03 3.58
C GLU A 325 15.88 17.63 3.76
N LEU A 326 16.28 16.99 2.66
CA LEU A 326 17.06 15.76 2.72
C LEU A 326 18.52 16.12 3.05
N GLU A 327 18.98 15.80 4.25
CA GLU A 327 20.36 16.08 4.68
C GLU A 327 21.33 15.01 4.23
N ARG A 328 20.90 13.74 4.31
CA ARG A 328 21.77 12.59 4.03
C ARG A 328 20.96 11.43 3.44
N ALA A 329 21.48 10.81 2.39
CA ALA A 329 20.93 9.59 1.81
C ALA A 329 22.06 8.65 1.38
N GLU A 330 22.10 7.46 1.97
CA GLU A 330 23.16 6.48 1.75
C GLU A 330 22.62 5.05 1.72
N GLU A 331 23.31 4.21 0.97
CA GLU A 331 23.12 2.77 0.99
C GLU A 331 24.07 2.14 2.02
N VAL A 332 23.51 1.38 2.95
CA VAL A 332 24.25 0.65 3.96
C VAL A 332 24.63 -0.71 3.41
N GLN A 333 25.92 -1.03 3.45
CA GLN A 333 26.41 -2.37 3.17
C GLN A 333 26.02 -3.28 4.34
N VAL A 334 25.31 -4.37 4.02
CA VAL A 334 24.73 -5.36 4.93
C VAL A 334 25.35 -6.73 4.72
#